data_AF-A0A4S2F6B2-F1
#
_entry.id   AF-A0A4S2F6B2-F1
#
_cell.length_a   1.000
_cell.length_b   1.000
_cell.length_c   1.000
_cell.angle_alpha   90.00
_cell.angle_beta   90.00
_cell.angle_gamma   90.00
#
_symmetry.space_group_name_H-M   'P 1'
#
loop_
_entity.id
_entity.type
_entity.pdbx_description
1 polymer ?
#
loop_
_entity_poly.entity_id
_entity_poly.type
_entity_poly.pdbx_seq_one_letter_code
_entity_poly.pdbx_strand_id
1 'polypeptide(L)'
;MKKIRAAIVGYGNIGKYVLEALEAAPDFEVAGVIRRNPNDIPDELKAYTVTDSVTKLDQVDVAVLATPTRSVEEHAKEILALGINTVDSFDIHGGIVDLRRSLDAVAKAHNTVAVISAGWDPGSDSVVRALLEAMVPKGITYTNFGPGMSMGHTVAVKAIEGVKAALSMTIPLGTGVHRRMVYIEVEDGYDFKQVSAAIKADDYFAHDETHVMQVECVDNLLDMGHGVNLVRKGVSGKTQNQLIEFDMKINNPALTAQILVSVARASLKQQPGAYTMIELPIIDMLYGERENLIRRLV
;
A
#
# COMPACT_ATOMS: atom_id res chain seq x y z
N MET A 1 -4.12 27.71 -10.52
CA MET A 1 -4.95 27.06 -9.48
C MET A 1 -4.16 27.01 -8.19
N LYS A 2 -4.82 27.09 -7.03
CA LYS A 2 -4.17 26.81 -5.74
C LYS A 2 -3.76 25.33 -5.72
N LYS A 3 -2.52 25.03 -5.35
CA LYS A 3 -2.02 23.66 -5.23
C LYS A 3 -2.56 22.99 -3.97
N ILE A 4 -2.70 21.67 -4.02
CA ILE A 4 -3.04 20.83 -2.87
C ILE A 4 -1.81 20.69 -1.99
N ARG A 5 -1.93 21.03 -0.72
CA ARG A 5 -0.86 20.95 0.27
C ARG A 5 -0.90 19.60 0.98
N ALA A 6 0.04 18.72 0.63
CA ALA A 6 0.14 17.38 1.20
C ALA A 6 1.28 17.27 2.23
N ALA A 7 0.97 16.72 3.39
CA ALA A 7 1.98 16.33 4.38
C ALA A 7 2.30 14.83 4.28
N ILE A 8 3.57 14.45 4.48
CA ILE A 8 3.99 13.04 4.51
C ILE A 8 4.20 12.63 5.96
N VAL A 9 3.45 11.64 6.45
CA VAL A 9 3.58 11.12 7.82
C VAL A 9 4.33 9.80 7.81
N GLY A 10 5.58 9.82 8.26
CA GLY A 10 6.50 8.69 8.18
C GLY A 10 7.36 8.74 6.91
N TYR A 11 8.66 8.49 7.06
CA TYR A 11 9.63 8.58 5.96
C TYR A 11 10.46 7.29 5.83
N GLY A 12 9.76 6.16 5.75
CA GLY A 12 10.32 4.87 5.32
C GLY A 12 10.26 4.71 3.80
N ASN A 13 10.27 3.46 3.30
CA ASN A 13 10.22 3.17 1.86
C ASN A 13 9.06 3.88 1.15
N ILE A 14 7.82 3.71 1.64
CA ILE A 14 6.64 4.37 1.03
C ILE A 14 6.76 5.90 1.09
N GLY A 15 7.16 6.46 2.23
CA GLY A 15 7.27 7.91 2.41
C GLY A 15 8.25 8.58 1.43
N LYS A 16 9.37 7.92 1.14
CA LYS A 16 10.31 8.37 0.11
C LYS A 16 9.65 8.43 -1.27
N TYR A 17 8.96 7.36 -1.69
CA TYR A 17 8.28 7.35 -2.99
C TYR A 17 7.07 8.29 -3.03
N VAL A 18 6.43 8.58 -1.90
CA VAL A 18 5.36 9.60 -1.82
C VAL A 18 5.95 10.97 -2.10
N LEU A 19 7.14 11.28 -1.59
CA LEU A 19 7.81 12.54 -1.91
C LEU A 19 8.06 12.67 -3.42
N GLU A 20 8.65 11.64 -4.04
CA GLU A 20 8.90 11.62 -5.49
C GLU A 20 7.59 11.77 -6.30
N ALA A 21 6.52 11.09 -5.89
CA ALA A 21 5.22 11.18 -6.54
C ALA A 21 4.56 12.57 -6.38
N LEU A 22 4.75 13.23 -5.23
CA LEU A 22 4.28 14.60 -5.00
C LEU A 22 5.08 15.62 -5.81
N GLU A 23 6.40 15.46 -5.91
CA GLU A 23 7.26 16.31 -6.75
C GLU A 23 6.88 16.24 -8.23
N ALA A 24 6.49 15.05 -8.71
CA ALA A 24 6.04 14.83 -10.08
C ALA A 24 4.60 15.32 -10.35
N ALA A 25 3.78 15.53 -9.30
CA ALA A 25 2.38 15.92 -9.44
C ALA A 25 2.24 17.46 -9.59
N PRO A 26 1.77 17.97 -10.74
CA PRO A 26 1.77 19.41 -11.02
C PRO A 26 0.78 20.21 -10.16
N ASP A 27 -0.22 19.56 -9.58
CA ASP A 27 -1.26 20.14 -8.73
C ASP A 27 -1.00 20.01 -7.23
N PHE A 28 0.13 19.42 -6.83
CA PHE A 28 0.53 19.30 -5.43
C PHE A 28 1.73 20.18 -5.07
N GLU A 29 1.83 20.45 -3.77
CA GLU A 29 3.04 20.90 -3.10
C GLU A 29 3.20 20.18 -1.76
N VAL A 30 4.45 19.96 -1.35
CA VAL A 30 4.77 19.29 -0.09
C VAL A 30 4.70 20.31 1.04
N ALA A 31 3.73 20.14 1.95
CA ALA A 31 3.57 20.99 3.13
C ALA A 31 4.68 20.72 4.17
N GLY A 32 5.15 19.49 4.26
CA GLY A 32 6.23 19.06 5.14
C GLY A 32 6.25 17.54 5.35
N VAL A 33 7.28 17.07 6.03
CA VAL A 33 7.50 15.66 6.34
C VAL A 33 7.54 15.47 7.85
N ILE A 34 6.66 14.61 8.37
CA ILE A 34 6.57 14.26 9.78
C ILE A 34 7.42 13.02 10.03
N ARG A 35 8.40 13.12 10.93
CA ARG A 35 9.32 12.04 11.32
C ARG A 35 9.43 11.93 12.82
N ARG A 36 9.61 10.68 13.29
CA ARG A 36 9.82 10.38 14.72
C ARG A 36 11.06 11.07 15.29
N ASN A 37 12.14 11.15 14.50
CA ASN A 37 13.32 11.95 14.84
C ASN A 37 13.45 13.10 13.83
N PRO A 38 12.96 14.31 14.16
CA PRO A 38 13.01 15.45 13.24
C PRO A 38 14.41 16.06 13.09
N ASN A 39 15.39 15.67 13.92
CA ASN A 39 16.74 16.22 13.89
C ASN A 39 17.70 15.47 12.95
N ASP A 40 17.37 14.23 12.60
CA ASP A 40 18.18 13.37 11.74
C ASP A 40 17.73 13.48 10.27
N ILE A 41 17.93 14.63 9.62
CA ILE A 41 17.33 14.95 8.31
C ILE A 41 18.21 14.42 7.15
N PRO A 42 17.73 13.46 6.33
CA PRO A 42 18.37 13.06 5.09
C PRO A 42 18.57 14.23 4.12
N ASP A 43 19.59 14.15 3.27
CA ASP A 43 19.93 15.23 2.33
C ASP A 43 18.76 15.62 1.43
N GLU A 44 17.99 14.65 0.95
CA GLU A 44 16.81 14.86 0.10
C GLU A 44 15.69 15.64 0.80
N LEU A 45 15.67 15.66 2.14
CA LEU A 45 14.67 16.38 2.92
C LEU A 45 15.06 17.82 3.29
N LYS A 46 16.29 18.24 3.01
CA LYS A 46 16.79 19.58 3.39
C LYS A 46 16.01 20.73 2.76
N ALA A 47 15.36 20.49 1.63
CA ALA A 47 14.51 21.48 0.95
C ALA A 47 13.10 21.60 1.56
N TYR A 48 12.73 20.70 2.48
CA TYR A 48 11.39 20.58 3.03
C TYR A 48 11.36 20.89 4.53
N THR A 49 10.22 21.36 5.02
CA THR A 49 9.97 21.44 6.46
C THR A 49 9.86 20.04 7.04
N VAL A 50 10.79 19.67 7.92
CA VAL A 50 10.76 18.41 8.67
C VAL A 50 10.38 18.68 10.12
N THR A 51 9.41 17.93 10.64
CA THR A 51 8.89 18.12 12.00
C THR A 51 8.44 16.79 12.61
N ASP A 52 8.03 16.79 13.87
CA ASP A 52 7.49 15.64 14.60
C ASP A 52 5.95 15.61 14.64
N SER A 53 5.28 16.68 14.22
CA SER A 53 3.83 16.83 14.28
C SER A 53 3.27 17.64 13.13
N VAL A 54 2.12 17.21 12.60
CA VAL A 54 1.39 17.94 11.55
C VAL A 54 0.95 19.35 12.01
N THR A 55 0.73 19.56 13.31
CA THR A 55 0.31 20.86 13.87
C THR A 55 1.37 21.94 13.77
N LYS A 56 2.62 21.57 13.47
CA LYS A 56 3.73 22.50 13.22
C LYS A 56 3.88 22.88 11.75
N LEU A 57 3.03 22.34 10.87
CA LEU A 57 2.97 22.68 9.45
C LEU A 57 1.83 23.67 9.21
N ASP A 58 2.04 24.60 8.27
CA ASP A 58 1.00 25.55 7.87
C ASP A 58 0.15 24.99 6.73
N GLN A 59 -1.17 25.17 6.84
CA GLN A 59 -2.18 24.84 5.82
C GLN A 59 -1.99 23.46 5.17
N VAL A 60 -2.26 22.38 5.89
CA VAL A 60 -2.25 21.03 5.32
C VAL A 60 -3.66 20.67 4.86
N ASP A 61 -3.84 20.36 3.57
CA ASP A 61 -5.13 19.93 3.04
C ASP A 61 -5.34 18.42 3.25
N VAL A 62 -4.26 17.64 3.11
CA VAL A 62 -4.29 16.17 3.22
C VAL A 62 -2.97 15.62 3.77
N ALA A 63 -3.03 14.62 4.62
CA ALA A 63 -1.88 13.88 5.13
C ALA A 63 -1.81 12.47 4.50
N VAL A 64 -0.67 12.14 3.91
CA VAL A 64 -0.36 10.81 3.40
C VAL A 64 0.34 10.01 4.49
N LEU A 65 -0.34 8.99 5.01
CA LEU A 65 0.14 8.16 6.12
C LEU A 65 1.02 7.02 5.59
N ALA A 66 2.31 7.29 5.45
CA ALA A 66 3.35 6.30 5.14
C ALA A 66 3.91 5.64 6.41
N THR A 67 3.02 5.30 7.34
CA THR A 67 3.35 4.67 8.63
C THR A 67 3.15 3.14 8.56
N PRO A 68 3.69 2.36 9.52
CA PRO A 68 3.35 0.94 9.62
C PRO A 68 1.84 0.74 9.75
N THR A 69 1.29 -0.28 9.07
CA THR A 69 -0.15 -0.57 9.02
C THR A 69 -0.85 -0.51 10.38
N ARG A 70 -0.22 -1.06 11.43
CA ARG A 70 -0.81 -1.11 12.78
C ARG A 70 -0.92 0.26 13.47
N SER A 71 -0.18 1.26 13.00
CA SER A 71 -0.21 2.61 13.54
C SER A 71 -1.11 3.56 12.74
N VAL A 72 -1.65 3.12 11.59
CA VAL A 72 -2.48 3.94 10.70
C VAL A 72 -3.68 4.52 11.42
N GLU A 73 -4.44 3.70 12.14
CA GLU A 73 -5.69 4.14 12.77
C GLU A 73 -5.48 5.28 13.78
N GLU A 74 -4.46 5.14 14.63
CA GLU A 74 -4.10 6.13 15.64
C GLU A 74 -3.75 7.48 14.98
N HIS A 75 -2.82 7.47 14.03
CA HIS A 75 -2.39 8.69 13.34
C HIS A 75 -3.53 9.31 12.53
N ALA A 76 -4.34 8.49 11.86
CA ALA A 76 -5.47 8.98 11.08
C ALA A 76 -6.50 9.69 11.96
N LYS A 77 -6.86 9.13 13.13
CA LYS A 77 -7.80 9.75 14.06
C LYS A 77 -7.32 11.11 14.55
N GLU A 78 -6.06 11.21 14.95
CA GLU A 78 -5.48 12.47 15.41
C GLU A 78 -5.52 13.55 14.32
N ILE A 79 -5.15 13.20 13.10
CA ILE A 79 -5.08 14.15 11.99
C ILE A 79 -6.47 14.55 11.49
N LEU A 80 -7.40 13.60 11.36
CA LEU A 80 -8.79 13.87 11.00
C LEU A 80 -9.44 14.82 12.03
N ALA A 81 -9.14 14.65 13.31
CA ALA A 81 -9.65 15.52 14.37
C ALA A 81 -9.19 16.98 14.25
N LEU A 82 -8.07 17.23 13.56
CA LEU A 82 -7.55 18.56 13.26
C LEU A 82 -8.18 19.21 12.02
N GLY A 83 -9.14 18.55 11.37
CA GLY A 83 -9.76 19.07 10.14
C GLY A 83 -8.95 18.80 8.87
N ILE A 84 -8.00 17.86 8.90
CA ILE A 84 -7.13 17.51 7.77
C ILE A 84 -7.56 16.15 7.20
N ASN A 85 -7.67 16.05 5.87
CA ASN A 85 -7.97 14.77 5.23
C ASN A 85 -6.81 13.78 5.39
N THR A 86 -7.09 12.48 5.36
CA THR A 86 -6.05 11.45 5.46
C THR A 86 -6.15 10.45 4.33
N VAL A 87 -5.01 9.94 3.87
CA VAL A 87 -4.94 8.78 3.00
C VAL A 87 -3.88 7.80 3.49
N ASP A 88 -4.15 6.50 3.41
CA ASP A 88 -3.26 5.46 3.90
C ASP A 88 -3.25 4.21 3.03
N SER A 89 -2.27 3.35 3.25
CA SER A 89 -2.13 2.05 2.61
C SER A 89 -2.29 0.89 3.59
N PHE A 90 -3.27 0.97 4.51
CA PHE A 90 -3.54 -0.11 5.47
C PHE A 90 -3.82 -1.43 4.73
N ASP A 91 -3.03 -2.47 4.99
CA ASP A 91 -2.98 -3.69 4.17
C ASP A 91 -3.48 -4.98 4.86
N ILE A 92 -3.98 -4.89 6.10
CA ILE A 92 -4.57 -6.05 6.78
C ILE A 92 -6.01 -6.23 6.32
N HIS A 93 -6.22 -7.02 5.25
CA HIS A 93 -7.53 -7.24 4.62
C HIS A 93 -8.66 -7.56 5.60
N GLY A 94 -8.41 -8.39 6.61
CA GLY A 94 -9.42 -8.76 7.63
C GLY A 94 -9.87 -7.61 8.53
N GLY A 95 -9.09 -6.52 8.63
CA GLY A 95 -9.38 -5.37 9.49
C GLY A 95 -9.93 -4.15 8.75
N ILE A 96 -10.03 -4.18 7.41
CA ILE A 96 -10.38 -2.99 6.60
C ILE A 96 -11.76 -2.44 6.97
N VAL A 97 -12.75 -3.30 7.18
CA VAL A 97 -14.13 -2.87 7.50
C VAL A 97 -14.18 -2.17 8.86
N ASP A 98 -13.44 -2.68 9.85
CA ASP A 98 -13.40 -2.11 11.19
C ASP A 98 -12.65 -0.76 11.19
N LEU A 99 -11.52 -0.68 10.48
CA LEU A 99 -10.81 0.57 10.25
C LEU A 99 -11.73 1.60 9.58
N ARG A 100 -12.44 1.22 8.51
CA ARG A 100 -13.37 2.09 7.79
C ARG A 100 -14.45 2.64 8.73
N ARG A 101 -15.09 1.80 9.53
CA ARG A 101 -16.13 2.22 10.50
C ARG A 101 -15.56 3.18 11.54
N SER A 102 -14.37 2.88 12.05
CA SER A 102 -13.69 3.67 13.06
C SER A 102 -13.32 5.07 12.54
N LEU A 103 -12.72 5.15 11.36
CA LEU A 103 -12.34 6.42 10.74
C LEU A 103 -13.53 7.19 10.17
N ASP A 104 -14.58 6.52 9.68
CA ASP A 104 -15.80 7.17 9.19
C ASP A 104 -16.48 8.02 10.27
N ALA A 105 -16.54 7.50 11.50
CA ALA A 105 -17.11 8.22 12.63
C ALA A 105 -16.34 9.53 12.94
N VAL A 106 -15.00 9.46 12.96
CA VAL A 106 -14.14 10.63 13.22
C VAL A 106 -14.18 11.60 12.05
N ALA A 107 -14.05 11.10 10.82
CA ALA A 107 -14.08 11.91 9.61
C ALA A 107 -15.36 12.75 9.50
N LYS A 108 -16.52 12.14 9.76
CA LYS A 108 -17.80 12.86 9.79
C LYS A 108 -17.90 13.88 10.91
N ALA A 109 -17.43 13.55 12.11
CA ALA A 109 -17.48 14.45 13.26
C ALA A 109 -16.64 15.72 13.04
N HIS A 110 -15.58 15.63 12.23
CA HIS A 110 -14.63 16.72 11.99
C HIS A 110 -14.71 17.29 10.57
N ASN A 111 -15.72 16.91 9.78
CA ASN A 111 -15.92 17.38 8.40
C ASN A 111 -14.70 17.13 7.50
N THR A 112 -14.09 15.95 7.63
CA THR A 112 -12.89 15.50 6.90
C THR A 112 -13.16 14.21 6.14
N VAL A 113 -12.22 13.84 5.27
CA VAL A 113 -12.26 12.61 4.46
C VAL A 113 -11.05 11.73 4.80
N ALA A 114 -11.31 10.44 5.00
CA ALA A 114 -10.28 9.41 5.07
C ALA A 114 -10.39 8.48 3.86
N VAL A 115 -9.31 8.32 3.08
CA VAL A 115 -9.22 7.24 2.09
C VAL A 115 -8.28 6.17 2.58
N ILE A 116 -8.83 5.02 2.93
CA ILE A 116 -8.10 3.94 3.58
C ILE A 116 -7.68 2.85 2.59
N SER A 117 -6.66 2.08 2.95
CA SER A 117 -6.28 0.86 2.23
C SER A 117 -6.04 1.09 0.73
N ALA A 118 -5.36 2.18 0.40
CA ALA A 118 -5.14 2.68 -0.96
C ALA A 118 -3.68 2.47 -1.43
N GLY A 119 -3.27 1.21 -1.52
CA GLY A 119 -2.08 0.79 -2.25
C GLY A 119 -2.45 0.15 -3.59
N TRP A 120 -1.65 -0.82 -4.05
CA TRP A 120 -2.03 -1.64 -5.19
C TRP A 120 -2.91 -2.83 -4.75
N ASP A 121 -2.54 -3.55 -3.69
CA ASP A 121 -3.44 -4.49 -3.02
C ASP A 121 -3.25 -4.48 -1.48
N PRO A 122 -4.27 -4.10 -0.68
CA PRO A 122 -5.57 -3.55 -1.09
C PRO A 122 -5.43 -2.21 -1.82
N GLY A 123 -6.42 -1.88 -2.66
CA GLY A 123 -6.44 -0.65 -3.44
C GLY A 123 -6.79 -0.85 -4.90
N SER A 124 -5.89 -0.55 -5.85
CA SER A 124 -6.19 -0.63 -7.29
C SER A 124 -6.66 -2.03 -7.73
N ASP A 125 -6.08 -3.09 -7.18
CA ASP A 125 -6.50 -4.47 -7.45
C ASP A 125 -7.90 -4.74 -6.93
N SER A 126 -8.29 -4.10 -5.82
CA SER A 126 -9.64 -4.20 -5.28
C SER A 126 -10.65 -3.55 -6.23
N VAL A 127 -10.31 -2.42 -6.84
CA VAL A 127 -11.13 -1.80 -7.90
C VAL A 127 -11.28 -2.73 -9.10
N VAL A 128 -10.17 -3.33 -9.57
CA VAL A 128 -10.22 -4.28 -10.68
C VAL A 128 -11.06 -5.50 -10.32
N ARG A 129 -10.87 -6.11 -9.15
CA ARG A 129 -11.70 -7.24 -8.69
C ARG A 129 -13.18 -6.89 -8.65
N ALA A 130 -13.54 -5.73 -8.11
CA ALA A 130 -14.92 -5.26 -8.08
C ALA A 130 -15.50 -5.09 -9.48
N LEU A 131 -14.74 -4.51 -10.42
CA LEU A 131 -15.15 -4.39 -11.82
C LEU A 131 -15.33 -5.75 -12.49
N LEU A 132 -14.40 -6.68 -12.27
CA LEU A 132 -14.47 -8.05 -12.79
C LEU A 132 -15.72 -8.78 -12.29
N GLU A 133 -16.04 -8.64 -11.00
CA GLU A 133 -17.27 -9.21 -10.42
C GLU A 133 -18.53 -8.57 -10.99
N ALA A 134 -18.53 -7.25 -11.20
CA ALA A 134 -19.66 -6.56 -11.83
C ALA A 134 -19.90 -7.00 -13.29
N MET A 135 -18.83 -7.19 -14.07
CA MET A 135 -18.90 -7.64 -15.47
C MET A 135 -19.33 -9.11 -15.59
N VAL A 136 -18.86 -9.96 -14.69
CA VAL A 136 -19.00 -11.42 -14.74
C VAL A 136 -19.53 -11.91 -13.40
N PRO A 137 -20.81 -11.75 -13.05
CA PRO A 137 -21.30 -11.93 -11.67
C PRO A 137 -21.27 -13.37 -11.13
N LYS A 138 -21.14 -14.39 -11.99
CA LYS A 138 -20.97 -15.79 -11.54
C LYS A 138 -19.60 -16.27 -11.98
N GLY A 139 -18.79 -16.80 -11.07
CA GLY A 139 -17.45 -17.29 -11.40
C GLY A 139 -16.50 -17.26 -10.21
N ILE A 140 -15.24 -17.54 -10.50
CA ILE A 140 -14.14 -17.50 -9.51
C ILE A 140 -13.14 -16.46 -9.97
N THR A 141 -12.64 -15.66 -9.01
CA THR A 141 -11.50 -14.78 -9.20
C THR A 141 -10.30 -15.36 -8.45
N TYR A 142 -9.16 -15.44 -9.12
CA TYR A 142 -7.88 -15.79 -8.52
C TYR A 142 -6.95 -14.58 -8.54
N THR A 143 -6.29 -14.32 -7.42
CA THR A 143 -5.27 -13.28 -7.28
C THR A 143 -3.92 -13.94 -7.08
N ASN A 144 -3.06 -13.87 -8.09
CA ASN A 144 -1.75 -14.47 -8.07
C ASN A 144 -0.71 -13.36 -7.88
N PHE A 145 0.10 -13.42 -6.83
CA PHE A 145 1.01 -12.35 -6.44
C PHE A 145 2.45 -12.71 -6.79
N GLY A 146 3.20 -11.72 -7.22
CA GLY A 146 4.62 -11.83 -7.51
C GLY A 146 4.93 -12.33 -8.93
N PRO A 147 6.20 -12.72 -9.21
CA PRO A 147 7.33 -12.76 -8.27
C PRO A 147 7.61 -11.39 -7.63
N GLY A 148 7.81 -11.36 -6.31
CA GLY A 148 8.15 -10.11 -5.64
C GLY A 148 8.38 -10.25 -4.13
N MET A 149 9.07 -9.27 -3.56
CA MET A 149 9.35 -9.21 -2.13
C MET A 149 8.06 -8.96 -1.35
N SER A 150 7.75 -9.84 -0.39
CA SER A 150 6.70 -9.58 0.61
C SER A 150 7.30 -8.93 1.85
N MET A 151 6.93 -7.67 2.09
CA MET A 151 7.42 -6.91 3.25
C MET A 151 7.02 -7.56 4.57
N GLY A 152 5.75 -7.96 4.72
CA GLY A 152 5.24 -8.60 5.95
C GLY A 152 5.94 -9.92 6.26
N HIS A 153 6.06 -10.82 5.26
CA HIS A 153 6.77 -12.10 5.45
C HIS A 153 8.26 -11.88 5.72
N THR A 154 8.89 -10.88 5.09
CA THR A 154 10.29 -10.55 5.38
C THR A 154 10.47 -10.10 6.83
N VAL A 155 9.56 -9.28 7.34
CA VAL A 155 9.57 -8.85 8.76
C VAL A 155 9.36 -10.04 9.70
N ALA A 156 8.44 -10.95 9.38
CA ALA A 156 8.23 -12.17 10.17
C ALA A 156 9.50 -13.03 10.25
N VAL A 157 10.19 -13.25 9.12
CA VAL A 157 11.45 -14.01 9.10
C VAL A 157 12.55 -13.30 9.91
N LYS A 158 12.67 -11.98 9.80
CA LYS A 158 13.63 -11.20 10.59
C LYS A 158 13.37 -11.25 12.10
N ALA A 159 12.16 -11.61 12.54
CA ALA A 159 11.81 -11.74 13.95
C ALA A 159 12.18 -13.12 14.53
N ILE A 160 12.60 -14.07 13.69
CA ILE A 160 13.01 -15.41 14.12
C ILE A 160 14.44 -15.37 14.64
N GLU A 161 14.65 -15.97 15.81
CA GLU A 161 15.96 -16.05 16.46
C GLU A 161 17.00 -16.73 15.56
N GLY A 162 18.20 -16.16 15.48
CA GLY A 162 19.29 -16.62 14.62
C GLY A 162 19.24 -16.14 13.18
N VAL A 163 18.24 -15.34 12.78
CA VAL A 163 18.21 -14.66 11.48
C VAL A 163 18.88 -13.30 11.58
N LYS A 164 20.00 -13.12 10.86
CA LYS A 164 20.73 -11.85 10.77
C LYS A 164 20.08 -10.90 9.75
N ALA A 165 19.75 -11.43 8.58
CA ALA A 165 19.09 -10.71 7.50
C ALA A 165 18.16 -11.66 6.74
N ALA A 166 17.11 -11.12 6.13
CA ALA A 166 16.17 -11.94 5.38
C ALA A 166 15.51 -11.18 4.23
N LEU A 167 15.14 -11.97 3.22
CA LEU A 167 14.27 -11.62 2.10
C LEU A 167 13.28 -12.76 1.89
N SER A 168 11.98 -12.46 1.93
CA SER A 168 10.92 -13.42 1.58
C SER A 168 10.25 -13.02 0.29
N MET A 169 10.40 -13.86 -0.74
CA MET A 169 9.81 -13.70 -2.06
C MET A 169 8.53 -14.52 -2.17
N THR A 170 7.48 -13.90 -2.70
CA THR A 170 6.22 -14.56 -3.05
C THR A 170 6.24 -14.91 -4.53
N ILE A 171 6.04 -16.19 -4.86
CA ILE A 171 6.04 -16.71 -6.23
C ILE A 171 4.66 -17.30 -6.54
N PRO A 172 3.98 -16.87 -7.61
CA PRO A 172 2.66 -17.39 -7.94
C PRO A 172 2.76 -18.79 -8.54
N LEU A 173 1.96 -19.73 -8.04
CA LEU A 173 1.76 -21.06 -8.64
C LEU A 173 0.45 -21.17 -9.41
N GLY A 174 -0.36 -20.10 -9.40
CA GLY A 174 -1.67 -20.04 -10.04
C GLY A 174 -2.80 -20.35 -9.06
N THR A 175 -4.03 -20.00 -9.45
CA THR A 175 -5.25 -20.23 -8.66
C THR A 175 -5.23 -19.66 -7.23
N GLY A 176 -4.46 -18.59 -6.99
CA GLY A 176 -4.29 -17.99 -5.66
C GLY A 176 -3.38 -18.77 -4.71
N VAL A 177 -2.66 -19.78 -5.21
CA VAL A 177 -1.65 -20.52 -4.46
C VAL A 177 -0.27 -19.92 -4.72
N HIS A 178 0.52 -19.79 -3.67
CA HIS A 178 1.85 -19.21 -3.74
C HIS A 178 2.90 -20.13 -3.12
N ARG A 179 4.12 -19.99 -3.62
CA ARG A 179 5.35 -20.53 -3.01
C ARG A 179 6.11 -19.38 -2.35
N ARG A 180 6.73 -19.66 -1.21
CA ARG A 180 7.64 -18.74 -0.52
C ARG A 180 9.08 -19.16 -0.77
N MET A 181 9.86 -18.28 -1.37
CA MET A 181 11.32 -18.44 -1.49
C MET A 181 11.97 -17.49 -0.49
N VAL A 182 12.53 -18.05 0.59
CA VAL A 182 13.09 -17.29 1.70
C VAL A 182 14.61 -17.37 1.65
N TYR A 183 15.28 -16.23 1.60
CA TYR A 183 16.74 -16.11 1.62
C TYR A 183 17.16 -15.48 2.93
N ILE A 184 18.10 -16.12 3.65
CA ILE A 184 18.55 -15.63 4.96
C ILE A 184 20.08 -15.60 5.07
N GLU A 185 20.56 -14.62 5.82
CA GLU A 185 21.85 -14.70 6.52
C GLU A 185 21.58 -15.20 7.94
N VAL A 186 22.40 -16.14 8.42
CA VAL A 186 22.29 -16.73 9.76
C VAL A 186 23.29 -16.04 10.68
N GLU A 187 22.89 -15.74 11.91
CA GLU A 187 23.78 -15.19 12.93
C GLU A 187 24.86 -16.20 13.34
N ASP A 188 26.03 -15.70 13.74
CA ASP A 188 27.12 -16.56 14.23
C ASP A 188 26.67 -17.40 15.42
N GLY A 189 26.93 -18.70 15.37
CA GLY A 189 26.59 -19.65 16.44
C GLY A 189 25.22 -20.33 16.28
N TYR A 190 24.40 -19.95 15.29
CA TYR A 190 23.15 -20.63 14.98
C TYR A 190 23.31 -21.69 13.88
N ASP A 191 22.58 -22.80 14.01
CA ASP A 191 22.50 -23.82 12.96
C ASP A 191 21.42 -23.48 11.94
N PHE A 192 21.81 -23.45 10.66
CA PHE A 192 20.90 -23.12 9.56
C PHE A 192 19.67 -24.04 9.50
N LYS A 193 19.80 -25.34 9.80
CA LYS A 193 18.65 -26.27 9.70
C LYS A 193 17.62 -25.98 10.78
N GLN A 194 18.06 -25.61 11.98
CA GLN A 194 17.16 -25.19 13.06
C GLN A 194 16.42 -23.90 12.70
N VAL A 195 17.13 -22.88 12.24
CA VAL A 195 16.52 -21.60 11.80
C VAL A 195 15.56 -21.83 10.64
N SER A 196 15.95 -22.64 9.65
CA SER A 196 15.09 -23.03 8.52
C SER A 196 13.82 -23.74 8.97
N ALA A 197 13.91 -24.66 9.92
CA ALA A 197 12.75 -25.37 10.47
C ALA A 197 11.82 -24.42 11.23
N ALA A 198 12.37 -23.49 12.02
CA ALA A 198 11.60 -22.47 12.72
C ALA A 198 10.82 -21.57 11.74
N ILE A 199 11.47 -21.11 10.66
CA ILE A 199 10.81 -20.33 9.59
C ILE A 199 9.64 -21.10 9.00
N LYS A 200 9.82 -22.38 8.65
CA LYS A 200 8.75 -23.19 8.04
C LYS A 200 7.61 -23.53 8.99
N ALA A 201 7.86 -23.50 10.31
CA ALA A 201 6.86 -23.79 11.33
C ALA A 201 6.06 -22.54 11.75
N ASP A 202 6.54 -21.34 11.43
CA ASP A 202 5.83 -20.08 11.70
C ASP A 202 4.53 -20.01 10.90
N ASP A 203 3.47 -19.45 11.52
CA ASP A 203 2.14 -19.35 10.94
C ASP A 203 2.11 -18.61 9.59
N TYR A 204 3.07 -17.71 9.32
CA TYR A 204 3.22 -17.05 8.01
C TYR A 204 3.64 -18.00 6.87
N PHE A 205 4.18 -19.18 7.19
CA PHE A 205 4.81 -20.07 6.21
C PHE A 205 4.28 -21.51 6.26
N ALA A 206 3.74 -21.94 7.40
CA ALA A 206 3.31 -23.32 7.63
C ALA A 206 2.23 -23.83 6.66
N HIS A 207 1.52 -22.91 6.01
CA HIS A 207 0.43 -23.19 5.07
C HIS A 207 0.86 -23.13 3.59
N ASP A 208 2.06 -22.61 3.31
CA ASP A 208 2.58 -22.41 1.95
C ASP A 208 3.77 -23.33 1.65
N GLU A 209 3.97 -23.66 0.37
CA GLU A 209 5.20 -24.33 -0.05
C GLU A 209 6.39 -23.38 0.20
N THR A 210 7.24 -23.70 1.18
CA THR A 210 8.31 -22.81 1.64
C THR A 210 9.70 -23.42 1.47
N HIS A 211 10.56 -22.73 0.73
CA HIS A 211 11.98 -23.05 0.55
C HIS A 211 12.83 -22.00 1.25
N VAL A 212 13.77 -22.43 2.08
CA VAL A 212 14.70 -21.53 2.79
C VAL A 212 16.10 -21.79 2.27
N MET A 213 16.81 -20.72 1.89
CA MET A 213 18.16 -20.76 1.33
C MET A 213 19.07 -19.84 2.16
N GLN A 214 20.22 -20.36 2.58
CA GLN A 214 21.26 -19.52 3.17
C GLN A 214 22.03 -18.81 2.07
N VAL A 215 22.30 -17.52 2.24
CA VAL A 215 23.05 -16.68 1.29
C VAL A 215 24.13 -15.89 2.02
N GLU A 216 25.17 -15.49 1.28
CA GLU A 216 26.27 -14.70 1.85
C GLU A 216 25.84 -13.27 2.19
N CYS A 217 24.99 -12.67 1.35
CA CYS A 217 24.51 -11.31 1.52
C CYS A 217 23.10 -11.19 0.92
N VAL A 218 22.11 -10.91 1.77
CA VAL A 218 20.71 -10.71 1.34
C VAL A 218 20.57 -9.46 0.47
N ASP A 219 21.36 -8.42 0.72
CA ASP A 219 21.26 -7.14 0.00
C ASP A 219 21.52 -7.28 -1.51
N ASN A 220 22.34 -8.26 -1.91
CA ASN A 220 22.59 -8.57 -3.33
C ASN A 220 21.37 -9.12 -4.07
N LEU A 221 20.31 -9.53 -3.35
CA LEU A 221 19.09 -10.11 -3.89
C LEU A 221 17.89 -9.16 -3.82
N LEU A 222 18.05 -8.00 -3.20
CA LEU A 222 16.94 -7.07 -2.99
C LEU A 222 16.47 -6.47 -4.33
N ASP A 223 15.24 -6.81 -4.69
CA ASP A 223 14.47 -6.18 -5.75
C ASP A 223 13.11 -5.75 -5.18
N MET A 224 12.73 -4.50 -5.44
CA MET A 224 11.41 -3.96 -5.08
C MET A 224 10.36 -4.26 -6.15
N GLY A 225 10.75 -5.00 -7.19
CA GLY A 225 9.87 -5.63 -8.15
C GLY A 225 8.78 -6.46 -7.47
N HIS A 226 7.55 -6.24 -7.91
CA HIS A 226 6.39 -7.04 -7.56
C HIS A 226 5.39 -6.99 -8.71
N GLY A 227 4.18 -7.43 -8.45
CA GLY A 227 3.20 -7.69 -9.48
C GLY A 227 2.06 -8.55 -9.01
N VAL A 228 1.05 -8.60 -9.86
CA VAL A 228 -0.15 -9.40 -9.68
C VAL A 228 -0.60 -9.91 -11.04
N ASN A 229 -1.24 -11.06 -11.03
CA ASN A 229 -2.06 -11.56 -12.12
C ASN A 229 -3.44 -11.91 -11.55
N LEU A 230 -4.44 -11.08 -11.84
CA LEU A 230 -5.84 -11.30 -11.49
C LEU A 230 -6.53 -12.02 -12.64
N VAL A 231 -7.14 -13.18 -12.37
CA VAL A 231 -7.87 -13.98 -13.36
C VAL A 231 -9.30 -14.19 -12.90
N ARG A 232 -10.28 -13.80 -13.72
CA ARG A 232 -11.68 -14.14 -13.49
C ARG A 232 -12.21 -15.01 -14.62
N LYS A 233 -12.73 -16.19 -14.27
CA LYS A 233 -13.46 -17.08 -15.19
C LYS A 233 -14.89 -17.25 -14.73
N GLY A 234 -15.85 -17.01 -15.63
CA GLY A 234 -17.25 -17.05 -15.24
C GLY A 234 -18.29 -16.81 -16.34
N VAL A 235 -19.41 -16.23 -15.94
CA VAL A 235 -20.63 -16.03 -16.72
C VAL A 235 -21.07 -14.57 -16.64
N SER A 236 -21.34 -13.97 -17.79
CA SER A 236 -22.06 -12.69 -17.89
C SER A 236 -23.52 -12.98 -18.24
N GLY A 237 -24.45 -12.60 -17.34
CA GLY A 237 -25.86 -12.94 -17.47
C GLY A 237 -26.09 -14.45 -17.50
N LYS A 238 -26.31 -15.00 -18.70
CA LYS A 238 -26.52 -16.44 -18.95
C LYS A 238 -25.39 -17.08 -19.77
N THR A 239 -24.46 -16.30 -20.31
CA THR A 239 -23.45 -16.76 -21.28
C THR A 239 -22.16 -17.14 -20.57
N GLN A 240 -21.75 -18.39 -20.74
CA GLN A 240 -20.58 -18.98 -20.09
C GLN A 240 -19.27 -18.55 -20.77
N ASN A 241 -18.14 -18.84 -20.11
CA ASN A 241 -16.78 -18.73 -20.63
C ASN A 241 -16.29 -17.29 -20.87
N GLN A 242 -16.67 -16.36 -19.99
CA GLN A 242 -15.95 -15.11 -19.85
C GLN A 242 -14.66 -15.38 -19.10
N LEU A 243 -13.51 -15.18 -19.74
CA LEU A 243 -12.18 -15.23 -19.13
C LEU A 243 -11.57 -13.85 -19.27
N ILE A 244 -11.23 -13.22 -18.15
CA ILE A 244 -10.66 -11.88 -18.09
C ILE A 244 -9.42 -11.92 -17.20
N GLU A 245 -8.36 -11.26 -17.65
CA GLU A 245 -7.09 -11.21 -16.95
C GLU A 245 -6.60 -9.76 -16.82
N PHE A 246 -5.96 -9.44 -15.69
CA PHE A 246 -5.28 -8.17 -15.44
C PHE A 246 -3.92 -8.46 -14.82
N ASP A 247 -2.86 -7.86 -15.36
CA ASP A 247 -1.47 -8.13 -15.01
C ASP A 247 -0.73 -6.84 -14.69
N MET A 248 0.06 -6.85 -13.61
CA MET A 248 0.99 -5.78 -13.27
C MET A 248 2.38 -6.34 -13.00
N LYS A 249 3.40 -5.64 -13.48
CA LYS A 249 4.81 -5.83 -13.15
C LYS A 249 5.40 -4.47 -12.82
N ILE A 250 5.67 -4.24 -11.55
CA ILE A 250 5.79 -2.89 -10.98
C ILE A 250 6.88 -2.83 -9.92
N ASN A 251 7.31 -1.62 -9.58
CA ASN A 251 8.01 -1.36 -8.32
C ASN A 251 6.96 -1.13 -7.22
N ASN A 252 6.98 -1.97 -6.18
CA ASN A 252 5.95 -2.04 -5.13
C ASN A 252 5.74 -0.71 -4.38
N PRO A 253 6.73 -0.18 -3.65
CA PRO A 253 6.54 1.05 -2.90
C PRO A 253 6.29 2.27 -3.82
N ALA A 254 6.84 2.29 -5.04
CA ALA A 254 6.59 3.36 -6.00
C ALA A 254 5.13 3.40 -6.47
N LEU A 255 4.54 2.26 -6.85
CA LEU A 255 3.13 2.22 -7.24
C LEU A 255 2.21 2.54 -6.06
N THR A 256 2.51 2.02 -4.88
CA THR A 256 1.76 2.33 -3.65
C THR A 256 1.72 3.84 -3.40
N ALA A 257 2.88 4.50 -3.45
CA ALA A 257 2.98 5.94 -3.27
C ALA A 257 2.20 6.73 -4.34
N GLN A 258 2.29 6.32 -5.61
CA GLN A 258 1.56 6.98 -6.68
C GLN A 258 0.03 6.87 -6.49
N ILE A 259 -0.46 5.72 -6.00
CA ILE A 259 -1.87 5.54 -5.69
C ILE A 259 -2.27 6.43 -4.51
N LEU A 260 -1.46 6.50 -3.45
CA LEU A 260 -1.69 7.40 -2.31
C LEU A 260 -1.85 8.87 -2.75
N VAL A 261 -0.97 9.38 -3.62
CA VAL A 261 -1.09 10.74 -4.18
C VAL A 261 -2.37 10.88 -5.02
N SER A 262 -2.75 9.84 -5.75
CA SER A 262 -3.96 9.84 -6.57
C SER A 262 -5.23 9.87 -5.72
N VAL A 263 -5.30 9.10 -4.64
CA VAL A 263 -6.44 9.13 -3.72
C VAL A 263 -6.44 10.37 -2.82
N ALA A 264 -5.27 10.97 -2.54
CA ALA A 264 -5.19 12.26 -1.86
C ALA A 264 -5.94 13.33 -2.68
N ARG A 265 -5.77 13.34 -4.01
CA ARG A 265 -6.54 14.20 -4.93
C ARG A 265 -8.03 13.92 -4.86
N ALA A 266 -8.43 12.64 -4.85
CA ALA A 266 -9.83 12.25 -4.78
C ALA A 266 -10.48 12.66 -3.44
N SER A 267 -9.73 12.62 -2.34
CA SER A 267 -10.22 12.97 -1.00
C SER A 267 -10.79 14.39 -0.93
N LEU A 268 -10.25 15.33 -1.70
CA LEU A 268 -10.71 16.72 -1.74
C LEU A 268 -12.05 16.90 -2.48
N LYS A 269 -12.54 15.86 -3.14
CA LYS A 269 -13.78 15.88 -3.93
C LYS A 269 -14.92 15.12 -3.24
N GLN A 270 -14.63 14.39 -2.16
CA GLN A 270 -15.62 13.58 -1.46
C GLN A 270 -16.32 14.36 -0.34
N GLN A 271 -17.48 13.85 0.08
CA GLN A 271 -18.15 14.29 1.30
C GLN A 271 -17.48 13.69 2.54
N PRO A 272 -17.63 14.29 3.73
CA PRO A 272 -17.04 13.76 4.95
C PRO A 272 -17.37 12.30 5.24
N GLY A 273 -16.36 11.52 5.61
CA GLY A 273 -16.46 10.07 5.82
C GLY A 273 -15.20 9.31 5.47
N ALA A 274 -15.25 7.98 5.62
CA ALA A 274 -14.16 7.09 5.24
C ALA A 274 -14.52 6.21 4.04
N TYR A 275 -13.58 6.10 3.10
CA TYR A 275 -13.75 5.44 1.81
C TYR A 275 -12.61 4.47 1.54
N THR A 276 -12.94 3.32 0.98
CA THR A 276 -12.00 2.47 0.25
C THR A 276 -12.00 2.86 -1.24
N MET A 277 -11.00 2.44 -2.02
CA MET A 277 -10.92 2.82 -3.44
C MET A 277 -12.11 2.36 -4.30
N ILE A 278 -12.81 1.28 -3.93
CA ILE A 278 -14.01 0.84 -4.66
C ILE A 278 -15.19 1.81 -4.53
N GLU A 279 -15.13 2.70 -3.54
CA GLU A 279 -16.16 3.70 -3.23
C GLU A 279 -15.85 5.05 -3.89
N LEU A 280 -14.72 5.17 -4.61
CA LEU A 280 -14.28 6.39 -5.26
C LEU A 280 -14.51 6.34 -6.78
N PRO A 281 -15.08 7.40 -7.39
CA PRO A 281 -15.05 7.55 -8.83
C PRO A 281 -13.59 7.64 -9.34
N ILE A 282 -13.20 6.79 -10.28
CA ILE A 282 -11.80 6.74 -10.77
C ILE A 282 -11.32 8.08 -11.33
N ILE A 283 -12.24 8.84 -11.95
CA ILE A 283 -11.96 10.17 -12.49
C ILE A 283 -11.53 11.18 -11.41
N ASP A 284 -11.94 10.99 -10.16
CA ASP A 284 -11.58 11.91 -9.08
C ASP A 284 -10.11 11.82 -8.69
N MET A 285 -9.49 10.66 -8.94
CA MET A 285 -8.08 10.39 -8.67
C MET A 285 -7.13 11.01 -9.70
N LEU A 286 -7.65 11.41 -10.86
CA LEU A 286 -6.86 11.93 -11.99
C LEU A 286 -6.65 13.44 -11.91
N TYR A 287 -5.46 13.89 -12.31
CA TYR A 287 -5.18 15.31 -12.52
C TYR A 287 -5.79 15.79 -13.83
N GLY A 288 -6.42 16.97 -13.80
CA GLY A 288 -6.94 17.67 -14.97
C GLY A 288 -8.45 17.92 -14.92
N GLU A 289 -8.92 18.70 -15.87
CA GLU A 289 -10.34 19.05 -15.99
C GLU A 289 -11.19 17.86 -16.42
N ARG A 290 -12.36 17.71 -15.79
CA ARG A 290 -13.24 16.54 -15.94
C ARG A 290 -13.61 16.26 -17.40
N GLU A 291 -14.00 17.28 -18.16
CA GLU A 291 -14.40 17.11 -19.56
C GLU A 291 -13.23 16.69 -20.46
N ASN A 292 -12.02 17.18 -20.18
CA ASN A 292 -10.82 16.80 -20.93
C ASN A 292 -10.43 15.35 -20.63
N LEU A 293 -10.59 14.91 -19.37
CA LEU A 293 -10.37 13.52 -18.98
C LEU A 293 -11.37 12.60 -19.68
N ILE A 294 -12.66 12.95 -19.71
CA ILE A 294 -13.70 12.19 -20.41
C ILE A 294 -13.37 12.10 -21.90
N ARG A 295 -13.10 13.24 -22.56
CA ARG A 295 -12.76 13.26 -24.00
C ARG A 295 -11.58 12.36 -24.36
N ARG A 296 -10.62 12.19 -23.45
CA ARG A 296 -9.41 11.40 -23.69
C ARG A 296 -9.61 9.90 -23.41
N LEU A 297 -10.42 9.55 -22.43
CA LEU A 297 -10.48 8.20 -21.85
C LEU A 297 -11.76 7.43 -22.19
N VAL A 298 -12.76 8.08 -22.79
CA VAL A 298 -14.05 7.50 -23.24
C VAL A 298 -14.22 7.76 -24.72
#